data_AF-A0A328B147-F1
#
_entry.id   AF-A0A328B147-F1
#
_cell.length_a   1.000
_cell.length_b   1.000
_cell.length_c   1.000
_cell.angle_alpha   90.00
_cell.angle_beta   90.00
_cell.angle_gamma   90.00
#
_symmetry.space_group_name_H-M   'P 1'
#
loop_
_entity.id
_entity.type
_entity.pdbx_description
1 polymer ?
#
loop_
_entity_poly.entity_id
_entity_poly.type
_entity_poly.pdbx_seq_one_letter_code
_entity_poly.pdbx_strand_id
1 'polypeptide(L)'
;MTVTPNSIITAQALKSANAVCTAAKTTYADSTNAVKLLTAGANGSVLYGLKAIPRATVTATQLQLYRSPDNGTTMYLINSGVMGAYTLAQTTAVPVTDMGYSETGPLRIAAGDTLWVGAGVALAGGISFDAQYEDL
;
A
#
# COMPACT_ATOMS: atom_id res chain seq x y z
N MET A 1 -27.15 -0.99 -39.57
CA MET A 1 -26.46 -1.89 -38.62
C MET A 1 -25.48 -1.04 -37.83
N THR A 2 -25.79 -0.73 -36.59
CA THR A 2 -24.88 -0.01 -35.68
C THR A 2 -23.70 -0.93 -35.42
N VAL A 3 -22.54 -0.60 -35.97
CA VAL A 3 -21.31 -1.37 -35.73
C VAL A 3 -20.81 -0.92 -34.35
N THR A 4 -20.77 -1.84 -33.39
CA THR A 4 -20.14 -1.58 -32.09
C THR A 4 -18.68 -1.21 -32.37
N PRO A 5 -18.19 -0.04 -31.91
CA PRO A 5 -16.78 0.28 -32.04
C PRO A 5 -15.97 -0.81 -31.34
N ASN A 6 -15.02 -1.43 -32.05
CA ASN A 6 -13.95 -2.18 -31.40
C ASN A 6 -13.08 -1.15 -30.66
N SER A 7 -13.47 -0.81 -29.42
CA SER A 7 -12.64 0.03 -28.56
C SER A 7 -11.39 -0.76 -28.21
N ILE A 8 -10.24 -0.31 -28.70
CA ILE A 8 -8.95 -0.77 -28.19
C ILE A 8 -8.83 -0.23 -26.77
N ILE A 9 -8.81 -1.13 -25.77
CA ILE A 9 -8.37 -0.76 -24.42
C ILE A 9 -6.86 -0.62 -24.50
N THR A 10 -6.38 0.63 -24.51
CA THR A 10 -4.95 0.93 -24.46
C THR A 10 -4.42 0.66 -23.05
N ALA A 11 -3.14 0.32 -22.91
CA ALA A 11 -2.49 0.20 -21.60
C ALA A 11 -2.75 1.47 -20.77
N GLN A 12 -3.26 1.29 -19.55
CA GLN A 12 -3.60 2.43 -18.69
C GLN A 12 -2.33 3.09 -18.16
N ALA A 13 -2.41 4.40 -17.90
CA ALA A 13 -1.28 5.14 -17.34
C ALA A 13 -0.93 4.64 -15.93
N LEU A 14 0.36 4.57 -15.60
CA LEU A 14 0.80 4.33 -14.23
C LEU A 14 0.20 5.39 -13.30
N LYS A 15 -0.32 4.92 -12.18
CA LYS A 15 -0.91 5.71 -11.09
C LYS A 15 -0.04 5.58 -9.85
N SER A 16 -0.12 6.60 -9.00
CA SER A 16 0.47 6.59 -7.68
C SER A 16 -0.61 6.71 -6.60
N ALA A 17 -0.40 6.03 -5.48
CA ALA A 17 -1.27 6.10 -4.32
C ALA A 17 -0.44 6.27 -3.05
N ASN A 18 -0.94 7.07 -2.11
CA ASN A 18 -0.24 7.39 -0.88
C ASN A 18 -1.16 7.20 0.32
N ALA A 19 -0.60 6.68 1.41
CA ALA A 19 -1.29 6.56 2.69
C ALA A 19 -0.33 6.88 3.83
N VAL A 20 -0.82 7.56 4.87
CA VAL A 20 -0.02 7.90 6.06
C VAL A 20 -0.62 7.19 7.27
N CYS A 21 0.13 6.28 7.86
CA CYS A 21 -0.27 5.54 9.04
C CYS A 21 0.32 6.19 10.30
N THR A 22 -0.52 6.78 11.15
CA THR A 22 -0.11 7.40 12.43
C THR A 22 -0.45 6.54 13.64
N ALA A 23 -1.45 5.66 13.51
CA ALA A 23 -1.91 4.76 14.56
C ALA A 23 -1.24 3.39 14.48
N ALA A 24 -1.14 2.70 15.62
CA ALA A 24 -0.64 1.34 15.64
C ALA A 24 -1.72 0.34 15.22
N LYS A 25 -1.32 -0.65 14.44
CA LYS A 25 -2.07 -1.87 14.17
C LYS A 25 -1.39 -3.04 14.88
N THR A 26 -1.56 -3.06 16.21
CA THR A 26 -0.89 -4.03 17.10
C THR A 26 -1.49 -5.44 17.00
N THR A 27 -2.72 -5.57 16.51
CA THR A 27 -3.33 -6.88 16.23
C THR A 27 -3.47 -7.10 14.74
N TYR A 28 -3.25 -8.34 14.31
CA TYR A 28 -3.28 -8.68 12.89
C TYR A 28 -4.70 -8.89 12.35
N ALA A 29 -5.68 -9.08 13.24
CA ALA A 29 -7.03 -9.51 12.89
C ALA A 29 -8.05 -8.37 12.81
N ASP A 30 -7.76 -7.21 13.39
CA ASP A 30 -8.65 -6.05 13.34
C ASP A 30 -8.54 -5.28 12.02
N SER A 31 -9.58 -4.54 11.67
CA SER A 31 -9.54 -3.55 10.59
C SER A 31 -9.30 -2.13 11.10
N THR A 32 -9.48 -1.91 12.39
CA THR A 32 -9.24 -0.62 13.05
C THR A 32 -7.80 -0.18 12.87
N ASN A 33 -7.57 1.14 12.75
CA ASN A 33 -6.24 1.76 12.66
C ASN A 33 -5.41 1.43 11.40
N ALA A 34 -5.89 0.56 10.51
CA ALA A 34 -5.33 0.43 9.17
C ALA A 34 -5.79 1.61 8.29
N VAL A 35 -4.93 2.02 7.35
CA VAL A 35 -5.21 3.13 6.45
C VAL A 35 -5.34 2.61 5.02
N LYS A 36 -6.41 3.00 4.34
CA LYS A 36 -6.65 2.60 2.95
C LYS A 36 -5.58 3.21 2.04
N LEU A 37 -4.95 2.37 1.25
CA LEU A 37 -3.93 2.76 0.28
C LEU A 37 -4.54 2.99 -1.10
N LEU A 38 -5.26 1.99 -1.63
CA LEU A 38 -5.90 2.09 -2.94
C LEU A 38 -7.15 1.20 -3.05
N THR A 39 -7.99 1.52 -4.03
CA THR A 39 -9.08 0.66 -4.52
C THR A 39 -8.73 0.22 -5.92
N ALA A 40 -8.82 -1.08 -6.17
CA ALA A 40 -8.58 -1.61 -7.50
C ALA A 40 -9.67 -1.19 -8.49
N GLY A 41 -9.29 -1.02 -9.76
CA GLY A 41 -10.20 -0.69 -10.85
C GLY A 41 -11.25 -1.78 -11.11
N ALA A 42 -12.18 -1.47 -12.02
CA ALA A 42 -13.32 -2.36 -12.34
C ALA A 42 -12.89 -3.73 -12.90
N ASN A 43 -11.71 -3.85 -13.51
CA ASN A 43 -11.15 -5.12 -13.99
C ASN A 43 -9.99 -5.63 -13.12
N GLY A 44 -9.75 -5.00 -11.96
CA GLY A 44 -8.59 -5.25 -11.11
C GLY A 44 -7.44 -4.28 -11.37
N SER A 45 -6.35 -4.48 -10.65
CA SER A 45 -5.16 -3.62 -10.72
C SER A 45 -3.89 -4.43 -10.51
N VAL A 46 -2.77 -3.90 -10.99
CA VAL A 46 -1.44 -4.47 -10.79
C VAL A 46 -0.58 -3.45 -10.06
N LEU A 47 -0.06 -3.84 -8.90
CA LEU A 47 0.85 -3.03 -8.09
C LEU A 47 2.30 -3.42 -8.40
N TYR A 48 3.09 -2.43 -8.81
CA TYR A 48 4.48 -2.57 -9.25
C TYR A 48 5.49 -2.14 -8.21
N GLY A 49 5.09 -1.38 -7.20
CA GLY A 49 6.00 -0.95 -6.15
C GLY A 49 5.24 -0.50 -4.92
N LEU A 50 5.75 -0.84 -3.74
CA LEU A 50 5.25 -0.35 -2.47
C LEU A 50 6.42 -0.11 -1.53
N LYS A 51 6.61 1.15 -1.17
CA LYS A 51 7.66 1.57 -0.23
C LYS A 51 7.07 2.36 0.92
N ALA A 52 7.77 2.34 2.04
CA ALA A 52 7.42 3.07 3.25
C ALA A 52 8.57 3.95 3.71
N ILE A 53 8.23 5.15 4.19
CA ILE A 53 9.20 6.14 4.67
C ILE A 53 8.68 6.70 6.01
N PRO A 54 9.47 6.63 7.10
CA PRO A 54 9.08 7.23 8.37
C PRO A 54 9.15 8.76 8.28
N ARG A 55 8.18 9.45 8.87
CA ARG A 55 8.15 10.93 8.94
C ARG A 55 8.52 11.49 10.31
N ALA A 56 8.96 10.62 11.22
CA ALA A 56 9.45 10.95 12.56
C ALA A 56 10.40 9.84 13.06
N THR A 57 11.09 10.07 14.18
CA THR A 57 11.91 9.06 14.85
C THR A 57 11.07 7.84 15.17
N VAL A 58 11.50 6.68 14.68
CA VAL A 58 10.75 5.43 14.71
C VAL A 58 11.55 4.38 15.46
N THR A 59 10.89 3.62 16.34
CA THR A 59 11.45 2.38 16.88
C THR A 59 11.27 1.27 15.86
N ALA A 60 11.96 0.14 16.01
CA ALA A 60 11.78 -0.97 15.09
C ALA A 60 10.30 -1.36 15.05
N THR A 61 9.70 -1.31 13.86
CA THR A 61 8.26 -1.48 13.66
C THR A 61 8.00 -2.36 12.45
N GLN A 62 6.97 -3.18 12.56
CA GLN A 62 6.52 -3.99 11.44
C GLN A 62 5.56 -3.18 10.58
N LEU A 63 5.82 -3.14 9.29
CA LEU A 63 4.90 -2.66 8.27
C LEU A 63 4.03 -3.81 7.81
N GLN A 64 2.73 -3.57 7.71
CA GLN A 64 1.75 -4.61 7.39
C GLN A 64 0.93 -4.16 6.18
N LEU A 65 0.81 -5.06 5.20
CA LEU A 65 -0.03 -4.87 4.01
C LEU A 65 -1.19 -5.85 4.05
N TYR A 66 -2.39 -5.29 3.95
CA TYR A 66 -3.64 -6.01 3.96
C TYR A 66 -4.37 -5.88 2.64
N ARG A 67 -5.07 -6.95 2.27
CA ARG A 67 -6.10 -6.97 1.25
C ARG A 67 -7.46 -7.09 1.90
N SER A 68 -8.42 -6.33 1.41
CA SER A 68 -9.81 -6.39 1.88
C SER A 68 -10.77 -6.38 0.68
N PRO A 69 -11.59 -7.42 0.52
CA PRO A 69 -12.59 -7.51 -0.55
C PRO A 69 -13.85 -6.67 -0.27
N ASP A 70 -14.02 -6.20 0.97
CA ASP A 70 -15.23 -5.55 1.49
C ASP A 70 -14.90 -4.17 2.09
N ASN A 71 -13.95 -3.48 1.46
CA ASN A 71 -13.57 -2.09 1.74
C ASN A 71 -13.24 -1.82 3.22
N GLY A 72 -12.48 -2.72 3.84
CA GLY A 72 -11.94 -2.58 5.18
C GLY A 72 -12.75 -3.30 6.27
N THR A 73 -13.74 -4.12 5.93
CA THR A 73 -14.49 -4.89 6.96
C THR A 73 -13.72 -6.14 7.36
N THR A 74 -13.28 -6.92 6.39
CA THR A 74 -12.43 -8.10 6.54
C THR A 74 -11.05 -7.79 5.97
N MET A 75 -10.00 -7.98 6.77
CA MET A 75 -8.63 -7.74 6.35
C MET A 75 -7.81 -9.03 6.36
N TYR A 76 -7.19 -9.32 5.23
CA TYR A 76 -6.25 -10.43 5.07
C TYR A 76 -4.83 -9.88 4.98
N LEU A 77 -3.96 -10.26 5.92
CA LEU A 77 -2.54 -9.91 5.85
C LEU A 77 -1.91 -10.65 4.68
N ILE A 78 -1.39 -9.93 3.70
CA ILE A 78 -0.80 -10.50 2.49
C ILE A 78 0.72 -10.35 2.43
N ASN A 79 1.27 -9.35 3.11
CA ASN A 79 2.72 -9.13 3.19
C ASN A 79 3.05 -8.29 4.44
N SER A 80 4.29 -8.42 4.93
CA SER A 80 4.82 -7.59 6.00
C SER A 80 6.32 -7.37 5.83
N GLY A 81 6.82 -6.21 6.25
CA GLY A 81 8.24 -5.88 6.27
C GLY A 81 8.65 -5.30 7.63
N VAL A 82 9.94 -5.34 7.94
CA VAL A 82 10.46 -4.72 9.17
C VAL A 82 11.16 -3.41 8.82
N MET A 83 10.66 -2.30 9.36
CA MET A 83 11.37 -1.04 9.37
C MET A 83 12.26 -0.99 10.62
N GLY A 84 13.57 -0.88 10.41
CA GLY A 84 14.54 -0.76 11.50
C GLY A 84 14.32 0.51 12.31
N ALA A 85 14.78 0.50 13.56
CA ALA A 85 14.77 1.70 14.39
C ALA A 85 15.66 2.78 13.76
N TYR A 86 15.16 4.01 13.70
CA TYR A 86 15.88 5.12 13.11
C TYR A 86 15.54 6.44 13.79
N THR A 87 16.57 7.18 14.17
CA THR A 87 16.44 8.54 14.71
C THR A 87 16.47 9.53 13.56
N LEU A 88 15.39 10.26 13.36
CA LEU A 88 15.25 11.19 12.25
C LEU A 88 16.15 12.42 12.47
N ALA A 89 17.03 12.71 11.50
CA ALA A 89 17.79 13.95 11.45
C ALA A 89 17.61 14.64 10.10
N GLN A 90 17.50 15.96 10.10
CA GLN A 90 17.25 16.76 8.88
C GLN A 90 18.44 16.76 7.90
N THR A 91 19.63 16.39 8.37
CA THR A 91 20.87 16.38 7.59
C THR A 91 21.20 15.02 6.97
N THR A 92 20.34 14.02 7.17
CA THR A 92 20.57 12.64 6.72
C THR A 92 19.40 12.13 5.89
N ALA A 93 19.70 11.28 4.90
CA ALA A 93 18.66 10.61 4.12
C ALA A 93 17.81 9.70 5.02
N VAL A 94 16.50 9.81 4.89
CA VAL A 94 15.56 8.97 5.63
C VAL A 94 15.55 7.57 5.02
N PRO A 95 15.63 6.49 5.82
CA PRO A 95 15.61 5.14 5.29
C PRO A 95 14.27 4.83 4.62
N VAL A 96 14.34 4.17 3.48
CA VAL A 96 13.18 3.66 2.74
C VAL A 96 13.08 2.16 2.98
N THR A 97 11.90 1.67 3.36
CA THR A 97 11.63 0.23 3.45
C THR A 97 10.81 -0.19 2.25
N ASP A 98 11.39 -1.06 1.41
CA ASP A 98 10.70 -1.66 0.27
C ASP A 98 10.01 -2.97 0.69
N MET A 99 8.80 -3.19 0.19
CA MET A 99 8.01 -4.41 0.41
C MET A 99 8.26 -5.47 -0.68
N GLY A 100 9.11 -5.17 -1.67
CA GLY A 100 9.66 -6.15 -2.62
C GLY A 100 8.84 -6.36 -3.89
N TYR A 101 7.88 -5.48 -4.19
CA TYR A 101 7.15 -5.53 -5.45
C TYR A 101 7.91 -4.80 -6.55
N SER A 102 7.86 -5.37 -7.76
CA SER A 102 8.51 -4.82 -8.96
C SER A 102 7.69 -5.15 -10.21
N GLU A 103 8.10 -4.63 -11.36
CA GLU A 103 7.54 -5.03 -12.67
C GLU A 103 7.72 -6.53 -12.98
N THR A 104 8.76 -7.17 -12.42
CA THR A 104 9.04 -8.59 -12.62
C THR A 104 8.36 -9.49 -11.61
N GLY A 105 8.00 -8.96 -10.43
CA GLY A 105 7.23 -9.64 -9.38
C GLY A 105 6.07 -8.78 -8.88
N PRO A 106 5.08 -8.46 -9.73
CA PRO A 106 4.02 -7.55 -9.35
C PRO A 106 2.96 -8.23 -8.49
N LEU A 107 2.27 -7.43 -7.67
CA LEU A 107 1.09 -7.88 -6.94
C LEU A 107 -0.17 -7.65 -7.76
N ARG A 108 -0.86 -8.72 -8.15
CA ARG A 108 -2.17 -8.65 -8.81
C ARG A 108 -3.29 -8.53 -7.78
N ILE A 109 -4.22 -7.61 -8.03
CA ILE A 109 -5.34 -7.27 -7.15
C ILE A 109 -6.63 -7.50 -7.93
N ALA A 110 -7.58 -8.21 -7.33
CA ALA A 110 -8.86 -8.50 -7.97
C ALA A 110 -9.71 -7.23 -8.12
N ALA A 111 -10.68 -7.26 -9.03
CA ALA A 111 -11.61 -6.17 -9.23
C ALA A 111 -12.37 -5.82 -7.93
N GLY A 112 -12.43 -4.54 -7.58
CA GLY A 112 -13.14 -4.06 -6.40
C GLY A 112 -12.43 -4.29 -5.05
N ASP A 113 -11.35 -5.09 -5.01
CA ASP A 113 -10.54 -5.26 -3.80
C ASP A 113 -9.85 -3.95 -3.41
N THR A 114 -9.59 -3.81 -2.11
CA THR A 114 -8.90 -2.65 -1.55
C THR A 114 -7.63 -3.07 -0.84
N LEU A 115 -6.59 -2.26 -0.95
CA LEU A 115 -5.36 -2.44 -0.18
C LEU A 115 -5.32 -1.47 0.99
N TRP A 116 -4.85 -1.97 2.12
CA TRP A 116 -4.73 -1.24 3.36
C TRP A 116 -3.36 -1.46 3.98
N VAL A 117 -2.84 -0.42 4.63
CA VAL A 117 -1.51 -0.44 5.25
C VAL A 117 -1.61 -0.14 6.74
N GLY A 118 -0.74 -0.77 7.51
CA GLY A 118 -0.64 -0.58 8.96
C GLY A 118 0.81 -0.57 9.43
N ALA A 119 1.03 -0.03 10.62
CA ALA A 119 2.31 -0.05 11.32
C ALA A 119 2.13 -0.66 12.71
N GLY A 120 3.01 -1.57 13.13
CA GLY A 120 2.90 -2.25 14.42
C GLY A 120 3.14 -1.35 15.64
N VAL A 121 3.75 -0.19 15.45
CA VAL A 121 4.03 0.81 16.49
C VAL A 121 3.48 2.17 16.04
N ALA A 122 2.77 2.84 16.93
CA ALA A 122 2.22 4.16 16.67
C ALA A 122 3.35 5.19 16.53
N LEU A 123 3.22 6.05 15.53
CA LEU A 123 4.16 7.13 15.28
C LEU A 123 3.36 8.41 15.03
N ALA A 124 3.47 9.40 15.90
CA ALA A 124 2.68 10.63 15.79
C ALA A 124 2.92 11.38 14.46
N GLY A 125 4.16 11.36 13.95
CA GLY A 125 4.49 11.90 12.62
C GLY A 125 4.04 11.02 11.44
N GLY A 126 3.73 9.76 11.72
CA GLY A 126 3.26 8.76 10.77
C GLY A 126 4.34 8.13 9.89
N ILE A 127 3.98 7.03 9.26
CA ILE A 127 4.76 6.36 8.22
C ILE A 127 4.03 6.54 6.89
N SER A 128 4.72 7.11 5.91
CA SER A 128 4.18 7.33 4.57
C SER A 128 4.43 6.12 3.70
N PHE A 129 3.35 5.53 3.18
CA PHE A 129 3.40 4.52 2.14
C PHE A 129 3.20 5.19 0.78
N ASP A 130 3.99 4.77 -0.20
CA ASP A 130 3.91 5.18 -1.60
C ASP A 130 3.83 3.93 -2.47
N ALA A 131 2.78 3.88 -3.29
CA ALA A 131 2.48 2.77 -4.17
C ALA A 131 2.45 3.23 -5.62
N GLN A 132 2.96 2.39 -6.51
CA GLN A 132 2.86 2.55 -7.96
C GLN A 132 2.07 1.39 -8.53
N TYR A 133 1.00 1.68 -9.25
CA TYR A 133 0.08 0.67 -9.77
C TYR A 133 -0.52 1.10 -11.11
N GLU A 134 -1.14 0.16 -11.81
CA GLU A 134 -2.03 0.42 -12.94
C GLU A 134 -3.35 -0.31 -12.75
N ASP A 135 -4.40 0.18 -13.39
CA ASP A 135 -5.66 -0.55 -13.48
C ASP A 135 -5.71 -1.35 -14.78
N LEU A 136 -6.38 -2.50 -14.73
CA LEU A 136 -6.57 -3.40 -15.87
C LEU A 136 -7.82 -3.05 -16.68
#